data_AF-B4X1X6-F1
#
_entry.id   AF-B4X1X6-F1
#
_cell.length_a   1.000
_cell.length_b   1.000
_cell.length_c   1.000
_cell.angle_alpha   90.00
_cell.angle_beta   90.00
_cell.angle_gamma   90.00
#
_symmetry.space_group_name_H-M   'P 1'
#
loop_
_entity.id
_entity.type
_entity.pdbx_description
1 polymer ?
#
loop_
_entity_poly.entity_id
_entity_poly.type
_entity_poly.pdbx_seq_one_letter_code
_entity_poly.pdbx_strand_id
1 'polypeptide(L)'
;MLVELAGPHVSNLGYTCTGTNVVFFTSDADQESVDSNGNVVTVPAFNALCPNNSQGVEFLIGNALFEGNYLSLGSIEFPSQEAYTRYAVTVADLKNSPFREATSEAQSRNVAALIQGLDVDSATPDFVEIPVAVHEVYDNDPETYEQAIDTAVYADFRNDWDAFFVAVNAQLTSGSLAGIDPDPNVPLAKVERANGYTSAGNYSFRSCIFITCQDENPSSAAANDTVTINLPGRLTDDTALGQPPLILPNGKVMGLGFAARAASQDDFKQELVAFTASAAVNEKLQFENAGVISIEPDGDTDLAVQGRFLNKIVYNNFLPENGVGKTDIELNYPNLGSSLASGDKGQLTGTLVGDAVELPLSGELEAAPQAEPEQTIIDDLALAGPFTVRLMRACLSQDDAADCTAIPNPDIETADDGSGNYPPEINSKSVTEEQPRADYYGSAVFCLDVISDISSPDYGVIMAGPADGSCPDSAANSWAVGFVTRTLTDSNSANISLLLAPDAAQPDVTANFGVTIEGRVDLDDACTPMYRTGDNNFDEGLRALWVDGYYPYIQQKEWVAALPAPADPDETNNLSDLTEDEQEMLVAISQGAVQFFAGDPGSGCDPLAP
;
A
#
# COMPACT_ATOMS: atom_id res chain seq x y z
N MET A 1 -3.04 9.25 -19.55
CA MET A 1 -3.25 9.02 -18.10
C MET A 1 -4.62 8.41 -17.90
N LEU A 2 -4.74 7.34 -17.12
CA LEU A 2 -6.01 6.70 -16.76
C LEU A 2 -6.43 7.13 -15.36
N VAL A 3 -7.70 7.43 -15.16
CA VAL A 3 -8.26 7.79 -13.86
C VAL A 3 -9.53 6.99 -13.63
N GLU A 4 -9.59 6.30 -12.51
CA GLU A 4 -10.76 5.54 -12.07
C GLU A 4 -11.41 6.24 -10.88
N LEU A 5 -12.74 6.39 -10.92
CA LEU A 5 -13.53 6.75 -9.74
C LEU A 5 -13.87 5.47 -8.96
N ALA A 6 -13.01 5.12 -8.01
CA ALA A 6 -13.12 3.93 -7.18
C ALA A 6 -14.27 4.03 -6.16
N GLY A 7 -14.87 2.88 -5.86
CA GLY A 7 -16.07 2.73 -5.02
C GLY A 7 -17.28 2.40 -5.87
N PRO A 8 -17.94 3.39 -6.51
CA PRO A 8 -18.88 3.10 -7.57
C PRO A 8 -18.11 2.89 -8.88
N HIS A 9 -18.03 1.67 -9.40
CA HIS A 9 -17.74 1.48 -10.81
C HIS A 9 -18.91 2.04 -11.61
N VAL A 10 -18.67 3.03 -12.48
CA VAL A 10 -19.76 3.72 -13.19
C VAL A 10 -19.54 3.63 -14.69
N SER A 11 -20.53 3.08 -15.40
CA SER A 11 -20.63 3.16 -16.85
C SER A 11 -21.38 4.43 -17.25
N ASN A 12 -20.94 5.05 -18.35
CA ASN A 12 -21.53 6.26 -18.90
C ASN A 12 -21.51 7.44 -17.92
N LEU A 13 -20.45 7.56 -17.11
CA LEU A 13 -20.18 8.76 -16.31
C LEU A 13 -19.44 9.80 -17.15
N GLY A 14 -19.96 11.01 -17.21
CA GLY A 14 -19.33 12.11 -17.95
C GLY A 14 -18.04 12.56 -17.25
N TYR A 15 -17.02 12.90 -18.04
CA TYR A 15 -15.80 13.52 -17.52
C TYR A 15 -15.17 14.49 -18.52
N THR A 16 -14.44 15.48 -17.99
CA THR A 16 -13.58 16.38 -18.76
C THR A 16 -12.18 16.43 -18.14
N CYS A 17 -11.17 16.54 -18.99
CA CYS A 17 -9.78 16.65 -18.54
C CYS A 17 -9.32 18.10 -18.67
N THR A 18 -8.51 18.57 -17.71
CA THR A 18 -7.96 19.93 -17.74
C THR A 18 -7.26 20.22 -19.08
N GLY A 19 -7.63 21.33 -19.73
CA GLY A 19 -7.10 21.72 -21.04
C GLY A 19 -7.82 21.08 -22.24
N THR A 20 -8.88 20.30 -22.01
CA THR A 20 -9.77 19.79 -23.06
C THR A 20 -11.14 20.48 -22.99
N ASN A 21 -11.79 20.64 -24.15
CA ASN A 21 -13.16 21.18 -24.26
C ASN A 21 -14.15 20.08 -24.70
N VAL A 22 -13.78 18.82 -24.55
CA VAL A 22 -14.56 17.66 -25.02
C VAL A 22 -14.99 16.88 -23.79
N VAL A 23 -16.28 16.57 -23.72
CA VAL A 23 -16.83 15.64 -22.74
C VAL A 23 -16.67 14.22 -23.26
N PHE A 24 -16.18 13.35 -22.40
CA PHE A 24 -16.06 11.93 -22.63
C PHE A 24 -16.91 11.17 -21.60
N PHE A 25 -17.08 9.87 -21.82
CA PHE A 25 -17.86 9.01 -20.93
C PHE A 25 -17.08 7.75 -20.62
N THR A 26 -17.15 7.27 -19.38
CA THR A 26 -16.63 5.96 -19.00
C THR A 26 -17.45 4.84 -19.67
N SER A 27 -16.88 3.64 -19.77
CA SER A 27 -17.55 2.46 -20.35
C SER A 27 -17.37 1.26 -19.43
N ASP A 28 -18.34 0.36 -19.41
CA ASP A 28 -18.31 -0.97 -18.78
C ASP A 28 -17.46 -2.01 -19.53
N ALA A 29 -16.87 -1.65 -20.65
CA ALA A 29 -16.01 -2.53 -21.44
C ALA A 29 -14.70 -1.84 -21.79
N ASP A 30 -13.64 -2.64 -21.92
CA ASP A 30 -12.35 -2.18 -22.42
C ASP A 30 -12.50 -1.51 -23.80
N GLN A 31 -11.95 -0.31 -23.94
CA GLN A 31 -11.96 0.46 -25.17
C GLN A 31 -10.55 0.59 -25.73
N GLU A 32 -10.43 0.59 -27.06
CA GLU A 32 -9.19 0.98 -27.73
C GLU A 32 -9.24 2.47 -28.08
N SER A 33 -8.24 3.20 -27.59
CA SER A 33 -7.98 4.58 -27.98
C SER A 33 -6.64 4.69 -28.69
N VAL A 34 -6.31 5.88 -29.20
CA VAL A 34 -5.05 6.13 -29.91
C VAL A 34 -4.37 7.35 -29.29
N ASP A 35 -3.10 7.20 -28.92
CA ASP A 35 -2.31 8.31 -28.39
C ASP A 35 -1.93 9.32 -29.50
N SER A 36 -1.31 10.44 -29.10
CA SER A 36 -0.88 11.48 -30.03
C SER A 36 0.18 11.03 -31.05
N ASN A 37 0.81 9.87 -30.84
CA ASN A 37 1.81 9.27 -31.72
C ASN A 37 1.23 8.15 -32.61
N GLY A 38 -0.06 7.84 -32.48
CA GLY A 38 -0.72 6.79 -33.24
C GLY A 38 -0.64 5.39 -32.62
N ASN A 39 -0.15 5.25 -31.38
CA ASN A 39 -0.12 3.97 -30.68
C ASN A 39 -1.50 3.67 -30.08
N VAL A 40 -1.92 2.40 -30.13
CA VAL A 40 -3.15 1.94 -29.48
C VAL A 40 -2.95 1.94 -27.97
N VAL A 41 -3.90 2.51 -27.25
CA VAL A 41 -3.98 2.52 -25.79
C VAL A 41 -5.27 1.83 -25.38
N THR A 42 -5.16 0.72 -24.67
CA THR A 42 -6.31 0.08 -24.03
C THR A 42 -6.73 0.90 -22.81
N VAL A 43 -7.96 1.38 -22.82
CA VAL A 43 -8.64 2.02 -21.70
C VAL A 43 -9.47 0.92 -21.03
N PRO A 44 -9.10 0.49 -19.81
CA PRO A 44 -9.89 -0.52 -19.11
C PRO A 44 -11.31 -0.02 -18.84
N ALA A 45 -12.24 -0.94 -18.59
CA ALA A 45 -13.56 -0.59 -18.09
C ALA A 45 -13.49 0.40 -16.90
N PHE A 46 -14.50 1.27 -16.81
CA PHE A 46 -14.73 2.30 -15.81
C PHE A 46 -13.66 3.40 -15.69
N ASN A 47 -12.64 3.37 -16.55
CA ASN A 47 -11.56 4.36 -16.53
C ASN A 47 -11.85 5.55 -17.46
N ALA A 48 -11.57 6.74 -16.95
CA ALA A 48 -11.43 7.95 -17.75
C ALA A 48 -10.02 8.01 -18.37
N LEU A 49 -9.95 8.28 -19.68
CA LEU A 49 -8.69 8.54 -20.38
C LEU A 49 -8.47 10.04 -20.54
N CYS A 50 -7.44 10.56 -19.88
CA CYS A 50 -6.97 11.94 -20.03
C CYS A 50 -5.67 12.04 -20.84
N PRO A 51 -5.47 13.14 -21.61
CA PRO A 51 -4.20 13.43 -22.25
C PRO A 51 -3.04 13.42 -21.26
N ASN A 52 -1.86 13.04 -21.72
CA ASN A 52 -0.64 13.13 -20.92
C ASN A 52 -0.40 14.60 -20.54
N ASN A 53 -0.07 14.85 -19.27
CA ASN A 53 0.07 16.17 -18.63
C ASN A 53 -1.24 16.91 -18.33
N SER A 54 -2.41 16.24 -18.39
CA SER A 54 -3.63 16.82 -17.81
C SER A 54 -3.39 17.08 -16.32
N GLN A 55 -3.62 18.31 -15.87
CA GLN A 55 -3.47 18.70 -14.46
C GLN A 55 -4.69 18.35 -13.60
N GLY A 56 -5.68 17.69 -14.17
CA GLY A 56 -6.86 17.25 -13.43
C GLY A 56 -7.91 16.57 -14.30
N VAL A 57 -8.94 16.06 -13.64
CA VAL A 57 -10.18 15.56 -14.25
C VAL A 57 -11.38 16.03 -13.42
N GLU A 58 -12.45 16.42 -14.10
CA GLU A 58 -13.75 16.74 -13.51
C GLU A 58 -14.76 15.67 -13.93
N PHE A 59 -15.47 15.09 -12.97
CA PHE A 59 -16.57 14.15 -13.22
C PHE A 59 -17.89 14.90 -13.19
N LEU A 60 -18.82 14.52 -14.07
CA LEU A 60 -20.05 15.28 -14.30
C LEU A 60 -21.23 14.43 -14.79
N ILE A 61 -22.43 14.98 -14.62
CA ILE A 61 -23.66 14.53 -15.27
C ILE A 61 -24.09 15.57 -16.29
N GLY A 62 -24.27 15.13 -17.53
CA GLY A 62 -24.69 15.99 -18.64
C GLY A 62 -23.76 15.77 -19.83
N ASN A 63 -24.16 16.28 -20.99
CA ASN A 63 -23.35 16.12 -22.20
C ASN A 63 -22.41 17.32 -22.42
N ALA A 64 -22.69 18.48 -21.81
CA ALA A 64 -22.05 19.78 -22.05
C ALA A 64 -21.86 20.15 -23.55
N LEU A 65 -22.57 19.46 -24.45
CA LEU A 65 -22.52 19.65 -25.90
C LEU A 65 -23.44 20.79 -26.34
N PHE A 66 -24.57 20.98 -25.65
CA PHE A 66 -25.54 22.04 -25.91
C PHE A 66 -25.47 23.07 -24.79
N GLU A 67 -25.09 24.31 -25.15
CA GLU A 67 -25.00 25.45 -24.22
C GLU A 67 -23.97 25.32 -23.07
N GLY A 68 -23.31 24.17 -22.95
CA GLY A 68 -22.33 23.89 -21.90
C GLY A 68 -22.96 23.45 -20.58
N ASN A 69 -24.20 22.93 -20.61
CA ASN A 69 -24.93 22.54 -19.41
C ASN A 69 -24.43 21.20 -18.86
N TYR A 70 -23.99 21.20 -17.61
CA TYR A 70 -23.64 19.99 -16.88
C TYR A 70 -23.66 20.23 -15.37
N LEU A 71 -23.89 19.16 -14.61
CA LEU A 71 -23.71 19.11 -13.17
C LEU A 71 -22.31 18.61 -12.87
N SER A 72 -21.48 19.43 -12.24
CA SER A 72 -20.21 18.96 -11.68
C SER A 72 -20.46 18.09 -10.46
N LEU A 73 -19.85 16.90 -10.42
CA LEU A 73 -19.77 16.07 -9.21
C LEU A 73 -18.52 16.40 -8.38
N GLY A 74 -17.63 17.22 -8.94
CA GLY A 74 -16.35 17.62 -8.37
C GLY A 74 -15.18 17.25 -9.28
N SER A 75 -14.00 17.67 -8.88
CA SER A 75 -12.78 17.52 -9.68
C SER A 75 -11.58 17.18 -8.81
N ILE A 76 -10.61 16.53 -9.44
CA ILE A 76 -9.32 16.23 -8.84
C ILE A 76 -8.20 16.86 -9.66
N GLU A 77 -7.22 17.40 -8.94
CA GLU A 77 -6.00 18.03 -9.43
C GLU A 77 -4.84 17.06 -9.24
N PHE A 78 -4.03 16.91 -10.29
CA PHE A 78 -2.86 16.03 -10.30
C PHE A 78 -1.57 16.84 -10.18
N PRO A 79 -0.50 16.26 -9.60
CA PRO A 79 0.80 16.91 -9.51
C PRO A 79 1.34 17.26 -10.90
N SER A 80 1.93 18.45 -11.04
CA SER A 80 2.39 18.95 -12.34
C SER A 80 3.66 18.28 -12.87
N GLN A 81 4.53 17.73 -12.02
CA GLN A 81 5.80 17.09 -12.41
C GLN A 81 5.82 15.60 -12.11
N GLU A 82 5.22 15.18 -11.00
CA GLU A 82 5.21 13.78 -10.52
C GLU A 82 3.88 13.09 -10.86
N ALA A 83 3.34 13.36 -12.05
CA ALA A 83 2.07 12.77 -12.47
C ALA A 83 2.21 11.27 -12.77
N TYR A 84 1.45 10.44 -12.06
CA TYR A 84 1.30 9.03 -12.37
C TYR A 84 0.58 8.80 -13.69
N THR A 85 0.82 7.64 -14.29
CA THR A 85 0.12 7.22 -15.52
C THR A 85 -1.29 6.69 -15.23
N ARG A 86 -1.55 6.27 -13.99
CA ARG A 86 -2.82 5.72 -13.49
C ARG A 86 -3.14 6.29 -12.10
N TYR A 87 -4.40 6.65 -11.88
CA TYR A 87 -4.92 7.09 -10.60
C TYR A 87 -6.21 6.35 -10.26
N ALA A 88 -6.35 5.97 -8.99
CA ALA A 88 -7.62 5.55 -8.41
C ALA A 88 -8.00 6.59 -7.34
N VAL A 89 -9.15 7.24 -7.56
CA VAL A 89 -9.66 8.37 -6.75
C VAL A 89 -11.07 8.05 -6.31
N THR A 90 -11.53 8.59 -5.19
CA THR A 90 -12.90 8.37 -4.72
C THR A 90 -13.68 9.68 -4.73
N VAL A 91 -14.99 9.62 -4.50
CA VAL A 91 -15.83 10.82 -4.35
C VAL A 91 -15.34 11.76 -3.24
N ALA A 92 -14.60 11.24 -2.25
CA ALA A 92 -14.03 12.02 -1.17
C ALA A 92 -12.84 12.89 -1.63
N ASP A 93 -12.21 12.56 -2.76
CA ASP A 93 -11.13 13.32 -3.36
C ASP A 93 -11.63 14.50 -4.22
N LEU A 94 -12.92 14.52 -4.59
CA LEU A 94 -13.47 15.44 -5.60
C LEU A 94 -13.89 16.81 -5.07
N LYS A 95 -13.95 17.00 -3.74
CA LYS A 95 -14.46 18.24 -3.12
C LYS A 95 -13.38 19.33 -3.00
N ASN A 96 -12.31 19.02 -2.28
CA ASN A 96 -11.24 19.96 -1.92
C ASN A 96 -9.90 19.45 -2.42
N SER A 97 -9.85 19.05 -3.68
CA SER A 97 -8.62 18.56 -4.30
C SER A 97 -7.44 19.52 -4.11
N PRO A 98 -6.20 19.02 -3.90
CA PRO A 98 -5.78 17.60 -3.92
C PRO A 98 -5.96 16.87 -2.59
N PHE A 99 -6.76 17.41 -1.66
CA PHE A 99 -7.02 16.77 -0.37
C PHE A 99 -8.21 15.81 -0.44
N ARG A 100 -8.04 14.64 0.18
CA ARG A 100 -9.15 13.76 0.50
C ARG A 100 -9.93 14.29 1.70
N GLU A 101 -11.23 14.48 1.55
CA GLU A 101 -12.12 14.82 2.65
C GLU A 101 -12.67 13.58 3.37
N ALA A 102 -13.29 13.77 4.53
CA ALA A 102 -13.97 12.66 5.21
C ALA A 102 -15.15 12.15 4.36
N THR A 103 -15.45 10.85 4.43
CA THR A 103 -16.61 10.28 3.71
C THR A 103 -17.93 10.86 4.23
N SER A 104 -17.96 11.17 5.52
CA SER A 104 -19.10 11.80 6.21
C SER A 104 -19.41 13.23 5.77
N GLU A 105 -18.52 13.89 5.02
CA GLU A 105 -18.78 15.21 4.45
C GLU A 105 -19.99 15.18 3.51
N ALA A 106 -20.81 16.24 3.57
CA ALA A 106 -22.11 16.25 2.90
C ALA A 106 -22.01 15.97 1.39
N GLN A 107 -21.05 16.60 0.70
CA GLN A 107 -20.84 16.38 -0.73
C GLN A 107 -20.42 14.95 -1.05
N SER A 108 -19.43 14.38 -0.35
CA SER A 108 -18.95 13.01 -0.59
C SER A 108 -20.09 12.00 -0.48
N ARG A 109 -20.86 12.09 0.62
CA ARG A 109 -22.06 11.28 0.87
C ARG A 109 -23.12 11.46 -0.21
N ASN A 110 -23.45 12.71 -0.53
CA ASN A 110 -24.53 13.04 -1.45
C ASN A 110 -24.20 12.66 -2.91
N VAL A 111 -22.94 12.85 -3.34
CA VAL A 111 -22.47 12.43 -4.68
C VAL A 111 -22.49 10.92 -4.81
N ALA A 112 -22.03 10.17 -3.80
CA ALA A 112 -22.13 8.72 -3.78
C ALA A 112 -23.59 8.25 -3.91
N ALA A 113 -24.49 8.86 -3.14
CA ALA A 113 -25.90 8.53 -3.14
C ALA A 113 -26.61 8.91 -4.46
N LEU A 114 -26.22 10.02 -5.08
CA LEU A 114 -26.71 10.43 -6.40
C LEU A 114 -26.28 9.42 -7.46
N ILE A 115 -24.98 9.13 -7.57
CA ILE A 115 -24.44 8.19 -8.57
C ILE A 115 -25.13 6.84 -8.46
N GLN A 116 -25.19 6.25 -7.27
CA GLN A 116 -25.83 4.93 -7.08
C GLN A 116 -27.33 4.98 -7.35
N GLY A 117 -28.01 6.07 -7.02
CA GLY A 117 -29.43 6.21 -7.32
C GLY A 117 -29.73 6.23 -8.82
N LEU A 118 -28.80 6.72 -9.64
CA LEU A 118 -28.94 6.82 -11.11
C LEU A 118 -28.80 5.47 -11.83
N ASP A 119 -28.56 4.39 -11.09
CA ASP A 119 -28.49 3.04 -11.65
C ASP A 119 -29.86 2.56 -12.15
N VAL A 120 -29.90 1.91 -13.31
CA VAL A 120 -31.10 1.27 -13.87
C VAL A 120 -31.20 -0.22 -13.54
N ASP A 121 -30.12 -0.84 -13.04
CA ASP A 121 -30.07 -2.26 -12.68
C ASP A 121 -29.65 -2.50 -11.22
N SER A 122 -30.55 -2.17 -10.30
CA SER A 122 -30.36 -2.45 -8.88
C SER A 122 -30.30 -3.95 -8.52
N ALA A 123 -30.48 -4.86 -9.49
CA ALA A 123 -30.43 -6.30 -9.28
C ALA A 123 -29.04 -6.90 -9.57
N THR A 124 -28.18 -6.22 -10.33
CA THR A 124 -26.76 -6.60 -10.55
C THR A 124 -25.84 -5.56 -9.92
N PRO A 125 -25.42 -5.75 -8.65
CA PRO A 125 -24.77 -4.72 -7.84
C PRO A 125 -23.30 -4.41 -8.21
N ASP A 126 -22.78 -5.03 -9.27
CA ASP A 126 -21.36 -5.05 -9.61
C ASP A 126 -20.87 -3.69 -10.12
N PHE A 127 -21.73 -2.91 -10.80
CA PHE A 127 -21.44 -1.54 -11.24
C PHE A 127 -22.74 -0.73 -11.44
N VAL A 128 -22.61 0.60 -11.56
CA VAL A 128 -23.71 1.55 -11.83
C VAL A 128 -23.80 1.83 -13.33
N GLU A 129 -24.96 1.57 -13.94
CA GLU A 129 -25.22 1.94 -15.33
C GLU A 129 -26.04 3.24 -15.38
N ILE A 130 -25.42 4.35 -15.78
CA ILE A 130 -26.14 5.63 -15.96
C ILE A 130 -26.77 5.65 -17.35
N PRO A 131 -28.11 5.70 -17.49
CA PRO A 131 -28.74 5.72 -18.81
C PRO A 131 -28.58 7.08 -19.48
N VAL A 132 -28.49 7.10 -20.82
CA VAL A 132 -28.35 8.34 -21.63
C VAL A 132 -29.41 9.40 -21.30
N ALA A 133 -30.62 8.97 -20.93
CA ALA A 133 -31.72 9.86 -20.54
C ALA A 133 -31.38 10.78 -19.35
N VAL A 134 -30.49 10.35 -18.44
CA VAL A 134 -30.01 11.19 -17.33
C VAL A 134 -29.31 12.44 -17.86
N HIS A 135 -28.40 12.27 -18.82
CA HIS A 135 -27.68 13.39 -19.41
C HIS A 135 -28.59 14.28 -20.25
N GLU A 136 -29.49 13.69 -21.05
CA GLU A 136 -30.43 14.45 -21.87
C GLU A 136 -31.41 15.28 -21.05
N VAL A 137 -31.96 14.73 -19.97
CA VAL A 137 -32.90 15.47 -19.10
C VAL A 137 -32.20 16.64 -18.43
N TYR A 138 -30.98 16.43 -17.93
CA TYR A 138 -30.21 17.51 -17.30
C TYR A 138 -29.82 18.61 -18.29
N ASP A 139 -29.30 18.23 -19.47
CA ASP A 139 -28.82 19.16 -20.51
C ASP A 139 -29.95 20.06 -21.07
N ASN A 140 -31.18 19.54 -21.13
CA ASN A 140 -32.34 20.24 -21.67
C ASN A 140 -32.97 21.29 -20.72
N ASP A 141 -32.85 21.11 -19.40
CA ASP A 141 -33.48 21.99 -18.41
C ASP A 141 -32.70 22.03 -17.07
N PRO A 142 -31.43 22.46 -17.09
CA PRO A 142 -30.58 22.43 -15.90
C PRO A 142 -31.12 23.35 -14.80
N GLU A 143 -31.64 24.54 -15.13
CA GLU A 143 -32.15 25.50 -14.13
C GLU A 143 -33.31 24.92 -13.29
N THR A 144 -34.06 23.95 -13.84
CA THR A 144 -35.15 23.27 -13.12
C THR A 144 -34.64 22.18 -12.20
N TYR A 145 -33.57 21.48 -12.59
CA TYR A 145 -33.08 20.27 -11.90
C TYR A 145 -31.77 20.46 -11.13
N GLU A 146 -31.09 21.58 -11.29
CA GLU A 146 -29.88 21.91 -10.55
C GLU A 146 -30.20 22.07 -9.06
N GLN A 147 -29.60 21.21 -8.25
CA GLN A 147 -29.73 21.23 -6.79
C GLN A 147 -28.34 21.18 -6.17
N ALA A 148 -28.23 21.68 -4.95
CA ALA A 148 -26.97 21.66 -4.21
C ALA A 148 -26.54 20.22 -3.88
N ILE A 149 -25.33 19.84 -4.29
CA ILE A 149 -24.74 18.53 -3.97
C ILE A 149 -24.17 18.49 -2.54
N ASP A 150 -23.93 19.64 -1.92
CA ASP A 150 -23.36 19.76 -0.57
C ASP A 150 -24.42 19.98 0.53
N THR A 151 -25.70 19.77 0.22
CA THR A 151 -26.80 19.89 1.18
C THR A 151 -26.55 19.05 2.43
N ALA A 152 -26.40 19.73 3.58
CA ALA A 152 -25.97 19.10 4.83
C ALA A 152 -26.95 18.03 5.33
N VAL A 153 -28.26 18.31 5.27
CA VAL A 153 -29.33 17.40 5.71
C VAL A 153 -29.65 16.42 4.59
N TYR A 154 -29.31 15.14 4.79
CA TYR A 154 -29.49 14.10 3.76
C TYR A 154 -30.94 13.95 3.29
N ALA A 155 -31.92 14.06 4.19
CA ALA A 155 -33.33 13.98 3.80
C ALA A 155 -33.77 15.13 2.88
N ASP A 156 -33.24 16.33 3.10
CA ASP A 156 -33.53 17.49 2.25
C ASP A 156 -32.88 17.31 0.88
N PHE A 157 -31.62 16.88 0.84
CA PHE A 157 -30.93 16.49 -0.40
C PHE A 157 -31.78 15.51 -1.24
N ARG A 158 -32.27 14.41 -0.63
CA ARG A 158 -33.11 13.46 -1.37
C ARG A 158 -34.40 14.08 -1.92
N ASN A 159 -35.06 14.94 -1.16
CA ASN A 159 -36.28 15.60 -1.58
C ASN A 159 -36.03 16.58 -2.73
N ASP A 160 -34.92 17.31 -2.68
CA ASP A 160 -34.54 18.29 -3.70
C ASP A 160 -34.31 17.61 -5.06
N TRP A 161 -33.69 16.42 -5.06
CA TRP A 161 -33.38 15.67 -6.27
C TRP A 161 -34.54 14.81 -6.81
N ASP A 162 -35.61 14.57 -6.05
CA ASP A 162 -36.74 13.70 -6.45
C ASP A 162 -37.35 14.08 -7.81
N ALA A 163 -37.50 15.39 -8.07
CA ALA A 163 -38.07 15.89 -9.33
C ALA A 163 -37.22 15.51 -10.55
N PHE A 164 -35.90 15.48 -10.41
CA PHE A 164 -34.98 15.05 -11.47
C PHE A 164 -35.15 13.56 -11.77
N PHE A 165 -35.16 12.72 -10.72
CA PHE A 165 -35.38 11.28 -10.87
C PHE A 165 -36.73 10.95 -11.51
N VAL A 166 -37.80 11.66 -11.15
CA VAL A 166 -39.13 11.53 -11.78
C VAL A 166 -39.08 11.88 -13.26
N ALA A 167 -38.38 12.96 -13.63
CA ALA A 167 -38.26 13.39 -15.01
C ALA A 167 -37.48 12.40 -15.87
N VAL A 168 -36.37 11.84 -15.36
CA VAL A 168 -35.59 10.80 -16.06
C VAL A 168 -36.42 9.53 -16.22
N ASN A 169 -37.07 9.05 -15.16
CA ASN A 169 -37.91 7.86 -15.22
C ASN A 169 -39.06 8.00 -16.25
N ALA A 170 -39.56 9.21 -16.49
CA ALA A 170 -40.57 9.45 -17.52
C ALA A 170 -40.03 9.31 -18.96
N GLN A 171 -38.71 9.40 -19.17
CA GLN A 171 -38.04 9.24 -20.46
C GLN A 171 -37.50 7.81 -20.68
N LEU A 172 -37.34 7.02 -19.62
CA LEU A 172 -36.88 5.63 -19.73
C LEU A 172 -37.92 4.76 -20.43
N THR A 173 -37.44 3.94 -21.38
CA THR A 173 -38.30 3.02 -22.15
C THR A 173 -38.38 1.62 -21.55
N SER A 174 -37.45 1.27 -20.66
CA SER A 174 -37.40 0.04 -19.88
C SER A 174 -36.64 0.30 -18.57
N GLY A 175 -36.98 -0.46 -17.52
CA GLY A 175 -36.38 -0.27 -16.20
C GLY A 175 -36.88 1.00 -15.50
N SER A 176 -36.29 1.28 -14.35
CA SER A 176 -36.45 2.52 -13.60
C SER A 176 -35.18 2.78 -12.83
N LEU A 177 -34.82 4.04 -12.64
CA LEU A 177 -33.73 4.41 -11.74
C LEU A 177 -33.99 3.84 -10.34
N ALA A 178 -32.95 3.36 -9.67
CA ALA A 178 -33.01 2.89 -8.29
C ALA A 178 -33.53 3.97 -7.33
N GLY A 179 -33.17 5.23 -7.59
CA GLY A 179 -33.47 6.37 -6.73
C GLY A 179 -32.51 6.46 -5.54
N ILE A 180 -32.51 7.61 -4.87
CA ILE A 180 -31.56 7.84 -3.77
C ILE A 180 -31.98 7.06 -2.52
N ASP A 181 -31.08 6.20 -2.03
CA ASP A 181 -31.30 5.34 -0.87
C ASP A 181 -31.69 6.17 0.38
N PRO A 182 -32.74 5.79 1.14
CA PRO A 182 -33.09 6.47 2.38
C PRO A 182 -32.03 6.42 3.49
N ASP A 183 -31.18 5.40 3.49
CA ASP A 183 -30.06 5.25 4.41
C ASP A 183 -28.77 5.76 3.75
N PRO A 184 -28.15 6.84 4.25
CA PRO A 184 -26.90 7.36 3.68
C PRO A 184 -25.72 6.39 3.84
N ASN A 185 -25.79 5.41 4.74
CA ASN A 185 -24.68 4.50 4.99
C ASN A 185 -24.53 3.46 3.88
N VAL A 186 -25.61 3.12 3.18
CA VAL A 186 -25.58 2.17 2.06
C VAL A 186 -24.66 2.66 0.94
N PRO A 187 -24.83 3.89 0.40
CA PRO A 187 -23.91 4.39 -0.62
C PRO A 187 -22.52 4.71 -0.08
N LEU A 188 -22.40 5.09 1.20
CA LEU A 188 -21.10 5.39 1.82
C LEU A 188 -20.22 4.17 2.02
N ALA A 189 -20.78 3.00 2.31
CA ALA A 189 -19.98 1.80 2.57
C ALA A 189 -19.05 1.43 1.41
N LYS A 190 -19.51 1.59 0.15
CA LYS A 190 -18.66 1.39 -1.05
C LYS A 190 -17.52 2.40 -1.12
N VAL A 191 -17.79 3.66 -0.77
CA VAL A 191 -16.77 4.73 -0.77
C VAL A 191 -15.74 4.53 0.33
N GLU A 192 -16.18 4.13 1.53
CA GLU A 192 -15.30 3.88 2.67
C GLU A 192 -14.31 2.74 2.38
N ARG A 193 -14.77 1.65 1.77
CA ARG A 193 -13.88 0.57 1.32
C ARG A 193 -12.90 1.01 0.24
N ALA A 194 -13.39 1.69 -0.80
CA ALA A 194 -12.52 2.23 -1.84
C ALA A 194 -11.52 3.25 -1.28
N ASN A 195 -11.89 4.04 -0.27
CA ASN A 195 -10.97 4.95 0.40
C ASN A 195 -9.80 4.18 1.04
N GLY A 196 -10.08 3.07 1.71
CA GLY A 196 -9.06 2.20 2.30
C GLY A 196 -8.12 1.60 1.26
N TYR A 197 -8.66 1.00 0.19
CA TYR A 197 -7.82 0.38 -0.84
C TYR A 197 -7.03 1.39 -1.66
N THR A 198 -7.62 2.53 -2.00
CA THR A 198 -6.88 3.55 -2.75
C THR A 198 -5.70 4.11 -1.95
N SER A 199 -5.71 4.09 -0.61
CA SER A 199 -4.55 4.49 0.20
C SER A 199 -3.59 3.35 0.51
N ALA A 200 -4.04 2.10 0.42
CA ALA A 200 -3.21 0.93 0.69
C ALA A 200 -2.12 0.73 -0.38
N GLY A 201 -1.01 0.10 0.03
CA GLY A 201 0.10 -0.23 -0.86
C GLY A 201 1.47 -0.06 -0.21
N ASN A 202 2.50 -0.26 -1.03
CA ASN A 202 3.90 -0.09 -0.65
C ASN A 202 4.35 1.36 -0.88
N TYR A 203 4.91 1.97 0.15
CA TYR A 203 5.38 3.35 0.15
C TYR A 203 6.85 3.41 0.52
N SER A 204 7.56 4.42 0.04
CA SER A 204 8.82 4.83 0.65
C SER A 204 8.66 6.14 1.40
N PHE A 205 9.39 6.28 2.50
CA PHE A 205 9.46 7.44 3.37
C PHE A 205 10.91 7.83 3.56
N ARG A 206 11.23 9.10 3.32
CA ARG A 206 12.62 9.58 3.30
C ARG A 206 12.69 10.97 3.92
N SER A 207 13.63 11.18 4.82
CA SER A 207 13.94 12.51 5.35
C SER A 207 14.90 13.31 4.46
N CYS A 208 15.55 12.62 3.52
CA CYS A 208 16.59 13.20 2.67
C CYS A 208 16.32 12.83 1.20
N ILE A 209 16.65 13.75 0.28
CA ILE A 209 16.57 13.50 -1.18
C ILE A 209 17.58 12.43 -1.59
N PHE A 210 18.76 12.45 -0.97
CA PHE A 210 19.78 11.42 -1.08
C PHE A 210 19.75 10.51 0.15
N ILE A 211 20.60 9.49 0.13
CA ILE A 211 20.74 8.51 1.20
C ILE A 211 20.89 9.16 2.59
N THR A 212 21.77 10.16 2.70
CA THR A 212 21.96 11.00 3.89
C THR A 212 21.97 12.46 3.47
N CYS A 213 21.61 13.35 4.38
CA CYS A 213 21.70 14.80 4.18
C CYS A 213 22.23 15.49 5.43
N GLN A 214 22.53 16.77 5.31
CA GLN A 214 22.85 17.59 6.48
C GLN A 214 21.54 18.08 7.11
N ASP A 215 21.47 18.08 8.45
CA ASP A 215 20.38 18.78 9.14
C ASP A 215 20.60 20.29 9.02
N GLU A 216 19.86 20.90 8.09
CA GLU A 216 19.90 22.32 7.81
C GLU A 216 18.98 23.15 8.71
N ASN A 217 18.28 22.54 9.68
CA ASN A 217 17.47 23.27 10.64
C ASN A 217 18.35 23.84 11.78
N PRO A 218 18.58 25.17 11.84
CA PRO A 218 19.45 25.76 12.86
C PRO A 218 18.87 25.68 14.29
N SER A 219 17.61 25.28 14.43
CA SER A 219 16.93 25.11 15.73
C SER A 219 17.08 23.69 16.29
N SER A 220 17.55 22.74 15.47
CA SER A 220 17.81 21.36 15.85
C SER A 220 19.02 21.25 16.79
N ALA A 221 19.00 20.29 17.72
CA ALA A 221 20.19 19.99 18.53
C ALA A 221 21.28 19.30 17.69
N ALA A 222 20.88 18.63 16.61
CA ALA A 222 21.76 18.01 15.62
C ALA A 222 22.06 18.93 14.43
N ALA A 223 21.90 20.26 14.58
CA ALA A 223 22.12 21.19 13.47
C ALA A 223 23.54 21.02 12.87
N ASN A 224 23.60 20.82 11.55
CA ASN A 224 24.79 20.50 10.75
C ASN A 224 25.29 19.05 10.83
N ASP A 225 24.66 18.17 11.59
CA ASP A 225 24.97 16.74 11.58
C ASP A 225 24.56 16.11 10.24
N THR A 226 25.21 15.00 9.89
CA THR A 226 24.72 14.09 8.85
C THR A 226 23.59 13.27 9.45
N VAL A 227 22.42 13.30 8.82
CA VAL A 227 21.19 12.65 9.30
C VAL A 227 20.54 11.82 8.19
N THR A 228 19.75 10.83 8.57
CA THR A 228 18.79 10.17 7.68
C THR A 228 17.75 9.36 8.45
N ILE A 229 16.52 9.34 7.93
CA ILE A 229 15.50 8.33 8.17
C ILE A 229 15.02 7.86 6.79
N ASN A 230 15.27 6.59 6.48
CA ASN A 230 14.87 5.96 5.22
C ASN A 230 14.11 4.66 5.49
N LEU A 231 12.88 4.57 4.99
CA LEU A 231 12.07 3.36 4.97
C LEU A 231 11.55 3.15 3.53
N PRO A 232 11.92 2.09 2.79
CA PRO A 232 12.73 0.96 3.24
C PRO A 232 14.18 1.38 3.53
N GLY A 233 14.85 0.63 4.39
CA GLY A 233 16.20 0.93 4.85
C GLY A 233 17.22 0.87 3.72
N ARG A 234 17.69 2.04 3.27
CA ARG A 234 18.76 2.14 2.26
C ARG A 234 19.81 3.18 2.67
N LEU A 235 21.05 2.72 2.78
CA LEU A 235 22.23 3.54 3.17
C LEU A 235 23.35 3.55 2.13
N THR A 236 23.19 2.80 1.05
CA THR A 236 24.09 2.77 -0.12
C THR A 236 23.24 2.63 -1.39
N ASP A 237 23.86 2.68 -2.57
CA ASP A 237 23.15 2.38 -3.82
C ASP A 237 22.82 0.88 -3.99
N ASP A 238 23.03 0.05 -2.96
CA ASP A 238 22.71 -1.37 -2.97
C ASP A 238 21.20 -1.63 -2.76
N THR A 239 20.82 -2.91 -2.75
CA THR A 239 19.47 -3.39 -2.49
C THR A 239 19.01 -2.92 -1.10
N ALA A 240 17.77 -2.41 -1.02
CA ALA A 240 17.19 -2.02 0.25
C ALA A 240 17.06 -3.22 1.19
N LEU A 241 17.14 -2.99 2.51
CA LEU A 241 16.75 -4.01 3.48
C LEU A 241 15.24 -4.16 3.49
N GLY A 242 14.76 -5.30 3.00
CA GLY A 242 13.33 -5.63 2.94
C GLY A 242 12.57 -4.85 1.87
N GLN A 243 11.24 -4.97 1.92
CA GLN A 243 10.34 -4.24 1.03
C GLN A 243 9.98 -2.86 1.60
N PRO A 244 9.44 -1.95 0.76
CA PRO A 244 8.95 -0.67 1.22
C PRO A 244 7.84 -0.81 2.28
N PRO A 245 7.76 0.12 3.24
CA PRO A 245 6.63 0.27 4.16
C PRO A 245 5.27 -0.02 3.55
N LEU A 246 4.42 -0.68 4.32
CA LEU A 246 3.09 -1.10 3.90
C LEU A 246 2.03 -0.28 4.63
N ILE A 247 1.12 0.34 3.87
CA ILE A 247 -0.12 0.89 4.40
C ILE A 247 -1.23 -0.10 4.06
N LEU A 248 -1.98 -0.52 5.08
CA LEU A 248 -3.10 -1.45 4.93
C LEU A 248 -4.42 -0.69 4.62
N PRO A 249 -5.45 -1.37 4.10
CA PRO A 249 -6.77 -0.75 3.82
C PRO A 249 -7.41 -0.05 5.02
N ASN A 250 -7.16 -0.53 6.24
CA ASN A 250 -7.63 0.09 7.48
C ASN A 250 -6.77 1.30 7.92
N GLY A 251 -5.77 1.69 7.14
CA GLY A 251 -4.86 2.80 7.40
C GLY A 251 -3.64 2.44 8.24
N LYS A 252 -3.53 1.24 8.82
CA LYS A 252 -2.37 0.82 9.61
C LYS A 252 -1.09 0.94 8.77
N VAL A 253 -0.05 1.55 9.35
CA VAL A 253 1.26 1.74 8.73
C VAL A 253 2.26 0.81 9.39
N MET A 254 3.01 0.08 8.57
CA MET A 254 4.10 -0.79 8.99
C MET A 254 5.30 -0.54 8.08
N GLY A 255 6.50 -0.77 8.57
CA GLY A 255 7.71 -0.48 7.81
C GLY A 255 8.93 -0.70 8.66
N LEU A 256 10.01 -1.17 8.03
CA LEU A 256 11.34 -1.20 8.61
C LEU A 256 12.25 -0.28 7.81
N GLY A 257 13.24 0.27 8.49
CA GLY A 257 14.26 1.06 7.83
C GLY A 257 15.38 1.44 8.74
N PHE A 258 16.13 2.44 8.31
CA PHE A 258 17.30 2.91 9.03
C PHE A 258 17.17 4.35 9.48
N ALA A 259 17.61 4.57 10.71
CA ALA A 259 17.91 5.86 11.27
C ALA A 259 19.42 5.98 11.45
N ALA A 260 20.01 7.08 10.99
CA ALA A 260 21.42 7.33 11.27
C ALA A 260 21.71 8.81 11.54
N ARG A 261 22.73 9.03 12.38
CA ARG A 261 23.25 10.34 12.73
C ARG A 261 24.76 10.32 12.89
N ALA A 262 25.42 11.40 12.50
CA ALA A 262 26.83 11.64 12.79
C ALA A 262 27.17 13.15 12.79
N ALA A 263 27.85 13.66 13.82
CA ALA A 263 28.39 15.02 13.80
C ALA A 263 29.71 15.12 12.99
N SER A 264 30.34 13.97 12.73
CA SER A 264 31.58 13.76 11.99
C SER A 264 31.58 12.36 11.34
N GLN A 265 32.66 11.95 10.68
CA GLN A 265 32.75 10.57 10.17
C GLN A 265 33.01 9.55 11.28
N ASP A 266 33.64 9.96 12.39
CA ASP A 266 34.14 9.04 13.43
C ASP A 266 33.04 8.66 14.46
N ASP A 267 31.91 9.36 14.47
CA ASP A 267 30.79 9.16 15.40
C ASP A 267 29.50 8.71 14.71
N PHE A 268 29.61 8.21 13.48
CA PHE A 268 28.46 7.68 12.75
C PHE A 268 27.80 6.53 13.52
N LYS A 269 26.51 6.71 13.81
CA LYS A 269 25.68 5.70 14.46
C LYS A 269 24.44 5.44 13.62
N GLN A 270 24.06 4.17 13.60
CA GLN A 270 22.92 3.67 12.84
C GLN A 270 22.12 2.71 13.71
N GLU A 271 20.79 2.88 13.64
CA GLU A 271 19.79 2.07 14.31
C GLU A 271 18.78 1.53 13.29
N LEU A 272 18.39 0.28 13.46
CA LEU A 272 17.23 -0.29 12.80
C LEU A 272 15.97 0.26 13.48
N VAL A 273 15.04 0.77 12.67
CA VAL A 273 13.81 1.41 13.14
C VAL A 273 12.58 0.82 12.48
N ALA A 274 11.45 0.91 13.15
CA ALA A 274 10.15 0.52 12.61
C ALA A 274 9.02 1.41 13.14
N PHE A 275 7.85 1.33 12.49
CA PHE A 275 6.65 2.04 12.93
C PHE A 275 6.05 1.45 14.21
N THR A 276 5.50 2.31 15.06
CA THR A 276 4.81 1.91 16.30
C THR A 276 3.47 1.22 16.04
N ALA A 277 2.95 0.46 17.03
CA ALA A 277 1.62 -0.14 16.98
C ALA A 277 0.48 0.84 16.59
N SER A 278 0.55 2.10 17.01
CA SER A 278 -0.51 3.09 16.78
C SER A 278 -0.40 3.83 15.45
N ALA A 279 0.67 3.61 14.68
CA ALA A 279 0.88 4.34 13.44
C ALA A 279 -0.20 4.02 12.41
N ALA A 280 -0.97 5.04 12.03
CA ALA A 280 -2.05 4.92 11.08
C ALA A 280 -2.13 6.14 10.16
N VAL A 281 -2.82 5.98 9.02
CA VAL A 281 -3.30 7.03 8.14
C VAL A 281 -4.82 7.03 8.22
N ASN A 282 -5.41 8.17 8.54
CA ASN A 282 -6.86 8.30 8.66
C ASN A 282 -7.56 8.42 7.29
N GLU A 283 -8.90 8.50 7.32
CA GLU A 283 -9.72 8.64 6.11
C GLU A 283 -9.40 9.87 5.25
N LYS A 284 -8.78 10.91 5.83
CA LYS A 284 -8.34 12.14 5.14
C LYS A 284 -6.94 12.04 4.56
N LEU A 285 -6.36 10.84 4.59
CA LEU A 285 -4.98 10.54 4.26
C LEU A 285 -3.98 11.33 5.10
N GLN A 286 -4.20 11.45 6.40
CA GLN A 286 -3.27 12.11 7.32
C GLN A 286 -2.73 11.12 8.35
N PHE A 287 -1.42 11.21 8.63
CA PHE A 287 -0.82 10.42 9.71
C PHE A 287 -1.47 10.74 11.06
N GLU A 288 -1.80 9.70 11.80
CA GLU A 288 -2.34 9.76 13.16
C GLU A 288 -1.53 8.86 14.09
N ASN A 289 -1.10 9.41 15.22
CA ASN A 289 -0.35 8.70 16.26
C ASN A 289 0.83 7.88 15.71
N ALA A 290 1.41 8.34 14.60
CA ALA A 290 2.47 7.68 13.89
C ALA A 290 3.80 8.03 14.55
N GLY A 291 4.54 6.98 14.91
CA GLY A 291 5.90 7.09 15.42
C GLY A 291 6.81 6.08 14.74
N VAL A 292 8.09 6.43 14.65
CA VAL A 292 9.18 5.55 14.21
C VAL A 292 10.17 5.48 15.36
N ILE A 293 10.41 4.27 15.87
CA ILE A 293 11.28 4.04 17.03
C ILE A 293 12.35 3.01 16.69
N SER A 294 13.45 3.03 17.44
CA SER A 294 14.45 1.96 17.41
C SER A 294 13.83 0.62 17.84
N ILE A 295 14.21 -0.43 17.11
CA ILE A 295 13.92 -1.83 17.48
C ILE A 295 15.16 -2.58 17.99
N GLU A 296 16.21 -1.83 18.29
CA GLU A 296 17.42 -2.32 18.95
C GLU A 296 17.33 -2.13 20.48
N PRO A 297 17.81 -3.08 21.31
CA PRO A 297 17.68 -3.05 22.78
C PRO A 297 18.20 -1.79 23.49
N ASP A 298 19.17 -1.07 22.89
CA ASP A 298 19.80 0.13 23.44
C ASP A 298 19.69 1.35 22.50
N GLY A 299 18.82 1.29 21.49
CA GLY A 299 18.69 2.39 20.55
C GLY A 299 17.92 3.58 21.12
N ASP A 300 18.21 4.77 20.60
CA ASP A 300 17.77 6.05 21.14
C ASP A 300 17.04 6.91 20.08
N THR A 301 16.52 6.26 19.03
CA THR A 301 15.62 6.88 18.06
C THR A 301 14.16 6.74 18.50
N ASP A 302 13.48 7.88 18.61
CA ASP A 302 12.04 8.01 18.87
C ASP A 302 11.52 9.27 18.19
N LEU A 303 10.85 9.09 17.05
CA LEU A 303 10.39 10.17 16.18
C LEU A 303 8.87 10.10 16.00
N ALA A 304 8.20 11.21 16.25
CA ALA A 304 6.84 11.43 15.80
C ALA A 304 6.82 11.75 14.30
N VAL A 305 5.89 11.11 13.60
CA VAL A 305 5.66 11.26 12.15
C VAL A 305 4.42 12.11 11.94
N GLN A 306 4.54 13.10 11.06
CA GLN A 306 3.44 13.96 10.65
C GLN A 306 3.44 14.11 9.12
N GLY A 307 2.25 14.33 8.56
CA GLY A 307 2.06 14.68 7.17
C GLY A 307 0.68 14.27 6.67
N ARG A 308 0.23 14.90 5.60
CA ARG A 308 -0.97 14.51 4.86
C ARG A 308 -0.58 14.16 3.44
N PHE A 309 -1.10 13.05 2.94
CA PHE A 309 -0.90 12.66 1.56
C PHE A 309 -1.79 13.55 0.69
N LEU A 310 -1.19 14.09 -0.37
CA LEU A 310 -1.90 14.77 -1.44
C LEU A 310 -1.85 13.83 -2.64
N ASN A 311 -3.01 13.30 -3.01
CA ASN A 311 -3.13 12.10 -3.85
C ASN A 311 -2.43 10.87 -3.23
N LYS A 312 -1.14 10.65 -3.55
CA LYS A 312 -0.33 9.50 -3.13
C LYS A 312 1.05 9.89 -2.59
N ILE A 313 1.28 11.19 -2.38
CA ILE A 313 2.59 11.74 -2.05
C ILE A 313 2.46 12.56 -0.77
N VAL A 314 3.37 12.33 0.19
CA VAL A 314 3.58 13.22 1.34
C VAL A 314 4.67 14.21 0.97
N TYR A 315 4.34 15.50 1.05
CA TYR A 315 5.24 16.60 0.71
C TYR A 315 5.82 17.24 1.97
N ASN A 316 7.11 17.52 1.96
CA ASN A 316 7.79 18.09 3.12
C ASN A 316 7.69 19.63 3.18
N ASN A 317 7.36 20.29 2.06
CA ASN A 317 7.28 21.75 1.92
C ASN A 317 8.51 22.47 2.52
N PHE A 318 9.69 21.85 2.40
CA PHE A 318 10.94 22.34 2.96
C PHE A 318 11.77 23.03 1.88
N LEU A 319 12.12 24.29 2.13
CA LEU A 319 13.14 25.02 1.38
C LEU A 319 14.22 25.43 2.39
N PRO A 320 15.49 25.04 2.17
CA PRO A 320 16.60 25.48 3.01
C PRO A 320 16.65 27.01 3.16
N GLU A 321 17.20 27.51 4.27
CA GLU A 321 17.27 28.97 4.55
C GLU A 321 18.01 29.77 3.45
N ASN A 322 18.92 29.11 2.71
CA ASN A 322 19.62 29.69 1.56
C ASN A 322 19.24 29.02 0.22
N GLY A 323 18.19 28.21 0.21
CA GLY A 323 17.65 27.55 -0.98
C GLY A 323 17.11 28.58 -1.97
N VAL A 324 17.51 28.45 -3.24
CA VAL A 324 16.94 29.25 -4.33
C VAL A 324 15.96 28.37 -5.08
N GLY A 325 14.69 28.76 -5.16
CA GLY A 325 13.70 28.02 -5.94
C GLY A 325 12.33 27.97 -5.28
N LYS A 326 11.65 26.85 -5.52
CA LYS A 326 10.32 26.51 -5.03
C LYS A 326 10.41 25.21 -4.24
N THR A 327 9.57 25.02 -3.23
CA THR A 327 9.43 23.72 -2.56
C THR A 327 8.82 22.68 -3.50
N ASP A 328 8.93 21.40 -3.13
CA ASP A 328 8.30 20.26 -3.80
C ASP A 328 6.80 20.50 -4.08
N ILE A 329 6.06 20.98 -3.08
CA ILE A 329 4.65 21.32 -3.22
C ILE A 329 4.43 22.52 -4.13
N GLU A 330 5.27 23.56 -4.08
CA GLU A 330 5.13 24.74 -4.95
C GLU A 330 5.43 24.42 -6.43
N LEU A 331 6.16 23.35 -6.69
CA LEU A 331 6.40 22.81 -8.03
C LEU A 331 5.20 22.00 -8.53
N ASN A 332 4.66 21.09 -7.72
CA ASN A 332 3.57 20.21 -8.12
C ASN A 332 2.18 20.87 -8.05
N TYR A 333 1.94 21.67 -7.01
CA TYR A 333 0.70 22.43 -6.75
C TYR A 333 1.03 23.91 -6.45
N PRO A 334 1.33 24.73 -7.48
CA PRO A 334 1.80 26.11 -7.30
C PRO A 334 0.85 27.03 -6.51
N ASN A 335 -0.44 26.70 -6.48
CA ASN A 335 -1.46 27.46 -5.77
C ASN A 335 -1.62 27.05 -4.30
N LEU A 336 -0.99 25.96 -3.86
CA LEU A 336 -1.21 25.35 -2.54
C LEU A 336 -0.06 25.58 -1.54
N GLY A 337 1.17 25.82 -2.02
CA GLY A 337 2.36 25.84 -1.15
C GLY A 337 2.30 26.78 0.06
N SER A 338 1.62 27.93 -0.07
CA SER A 338 1.46 28.93 1.00
C SER A 338 0.21 28.75 1.87
N SER A 339 -0.71 27.85 1.51
CA SER A 339 -1.97 27.61 2.22
C SER A 339 -2.00 26.32 3.05
N LEU A 340 -1.01 25.43 2.91
CA LEU A 340 -0.89 24.20 3.70
C LEU A 340 -0.78 24.50 5.20
N ALA A 341 -1.62 23.83 5.99
CA ALA A 341 -1.50 23.88 7.45
C ALA A 341 -0.20 23.17 7.89
N SER A 342 0.29 23.47 9.09
CA SER A 342 1.49 22.83 9.61
C SER A 342 1.36 21.30 9.63
N GLY A 343 0.20 20.80 10.06
CA GLY A 343 -0.13 19.37 10.15
C GLY A 343 -0.19 18.62 8.81
N ASP A 344 -0.31 19.33 7.69
CA ASP A 344 -0.33 18.73 6.36
C ASP A 344 1.10 18.45 5.84
N LYS A 345 2.10 19.15 6.38
CA LYS A 345 3.49 19.05 5.94
C LYS A 345 4.13 17.80 6.52
N GLY A 346 4.81 17.06 5.65
CA GLY A 346 5.62 15.91 6.00
C GLY A 346 6.78 16.31 6.89
N GLN A 347 6.82 15.79 8.11
CA GLN A 347 7.82 16.12 9.10
C GLN A 347 8.08 14.97 10.08
N LEU A 348 9.32 14.86 10.54
CA LEU A 348 9.76 14.02 11.64
C LEU A 348 10.24 14.91 12.78
N THR A 349 9.77 14.66 14.00
CA THR A 349 10.22 15.40 15.21
C THR A 349 10.46 14.45 16.36
N GLY A 350 11.51 14.69 17.15
CA GLY A 350 11.82 13.85 18.32
C GLY A 350 13.31 13.64 18.47
N THR A 351 13.71 12.45 18.91
CA THR A 351 15.11 12.07 19.11
C THR A 351 15.57 11.19 17.96
N LEU A 352 16.69 11.54 17.33
CA LEU A 352 17.39 10.73 16.34
C LEU A 352 18.74 10.30 16.91
N VAL A 353 18.87 9.02 17.24
CA VAL A 353 20.10 8.41 17.75
C VAL A 353 20.67 9.18 18.98
N GLY A 354 19.78 9.74 19.82
CA GLY A 354 20.12 10.44 21.06
C GLY A 354 20.19 11.97 21.02
N ASP A 355 19.98 12.61 19.87
CA ASP A 355 19.86 14.08 19.79
C ASP A 355 18.52 14.51 19.19
N ALA A 356 18.01 15.66 19.64
CA ALA A 356 16.72 16.17 19.20
C ALA A 356 16.79 16.75 17.77
N VAL A 357 15.86 16.35 16.90
CA VAL A 357 15.78 16.75 15.50
C VAL A 357 14.38 17.20 15.08
N GLU A 358 14.34 17.99 14.01
CA GLU A 358 13.15 18.33 13.25
C GLU A 358 13.51 18.27 11.76
N LEU A 359 13.15 17.16 11.11
CA LEU A 359 13.55 16.84 9.74
C LEU A 359 12.35 16.86 8.79
N PRO A 360 12.53 17.26 7.52
CA PRO A 360 11.51 17.07 6.50
C PRO A 360 11.19 15.57 6.32
N LEU A 361 9.98 15.26 5.85
CA LEU A 361 9.59 13.90 5.46
C LEU A 361 8.88 13.93 4.11
N SER A 362 9.42 13.21 3.14
CA SER A 362 8.73 12.91 1.89
C SER A 362 8.26 11.46 1.91
N GLY A 363 7.12 11.20 1.26
CA GLY A 363 6.58 9.86 1.10
C GLY A 363 6.02 9.67 -0.30
N GLU A 364 6.25 8.50 -0.92
CA GLU A 364 5.80 8.20 -2.27
C GLU A 364 5.30 6.76 -2.36
N LEU A 365 4.26 6.52 -3.16
CA LEU A 365 3.77 5.18 -3.46
C LEU A 365 4.69 4.52 -4.50
N GLU A 366 5.27 3.37 -4.16
CA GLU A 366 6.23 2.64 -5.01
C GLU A 366 5.53 1.68 -6.00
N ALA A 367 4.26 1.34 -5.74
CA ALA A 367 3.48 0.44 -6.57
C ALA A 367 2.30 1.15 -7.25
N ALA A 368 1.63 0.47 -8.20
CA ALA A 368 0.39 1.01 -8.76
C ALA A 368 -0.67 1.21 -7.65
N PRO A 369 -1.57 2.20 -7.77
CA PRO A 369 -2.72 2.32 -6.89
C PRO A 369 -3.51 1.00 -6.83
N GLN A 370 -3.94 0.61 -5.63
CA GLN A 370 -4.71 -0.61 -5.44
C GLN A 370 -6.19 -0.33 -5.72
N ALA A 371 -6.79 -1.19 -6.53
CA ALA A 371 -8.25 -1.22 -6.73
C ALA A 371 -8.91 -2.05 -5.62
N GLU A 372 -10.20 -1.86 -5.40
CA GLU A 372 -10.97 -2.71 -4.49
C GLU A 372 -10.97 -4.16 -5.01
N PRO A 373 -10.56 -5.16 -4.21
CA PRO A 373 -10.61 -6.56 -4.59
C PRO A 373 -12.03 -7.07 -4.81
N GLU A 374 -12.16 -7.98 -5.77
CA GLU A 374 -13.40 -8.72 -6.04
C GLU A 374 -13.87 -9.50 -4.80
N GLN A 375 -15.13 -9.31 -4.40
CA GLN A 375 -15.61 -9.83 -3.12
C GLN A 375 -15.55 -11.34 -3.02
N THR A 376 -15.98 -12.02 -4.07
CA THR A 376 -16.08 -13.48 -4.13
C THR A 376 -14.73 -14.16 -3.90
N ILE A 377 -13.64 -13.59 -4.43
CA ILE A 377 -12.29 -14.14 -4.27
C ILE A 377 -11.76 -13.96 -2.84
N ILE A 378 -12.08 -12.84 -2.18
CA ILE A 378 -11.75 -12.65 -0.75
C ILE A 378 -12.51 -13.63 0.13
N ASP A 379 -13.80 -13.85 -0.16
CA ASP A 379 -14.64 -14.79 0.57
C ASP A 379 -14.12 -16.23 0.41
N ASP A 380 -13.73 -16.62 -0.81
CA ASP A 380 -13.14 -17.94 -1.11
C ASP A 380 -11.77 -18.11 -0.43
N LEU A 381 -10.93 -17.07 -0.42
CA LEU A 381 -9.64 -17.09 0.27
C LEU A 381 -9.81 -17.26 1.79
N ALA A 382 -10.74 -16.53 2.41
CA ALA A 382 -11.03 -16.67 3.83
C ALA A 382 -11.65 -18.04 4.17
N LEU A 383 -12.44 -18.62 3.26
CA LEU A 383 -13.00 -19.96 3.44
C LEU A 383 -11.93 -21.06 3.35
N ALA A 384 -10.92 -20.87 2.50
CA ALA A 384 -9.80 -21.80 2.35
C ALA A 384 -8.85 -21.78 3.57
N GLY A 385 -8.76 -20.63 4.24
CA GLY A 385 -7.99 -20.46 5.48
C GLY A 385 -8.57 -21.20 6.70
N PRO A 386 -7.86 -21.16 7.85
CA PRO A 386 -6.62 -20.43 8.07
C PRO A 386 -5.42 -21.07 7.37
N PHE A 387 -4.37 -20.29 7.15
CA PHE A 387 -3.17 -20.72 6.43
C PHE A 387 -1.99 -20.89 7.37
N THR A 388 -1.30 -22.03 7.26
CA THR A 388 -0.02 -22.24 7.90
C THR A 388 1.10 -21.76 6.98
N VAL A 389 2.03 -21.00 7.55
CA VAL A 389 3.20 -20.48 6.85
C VAL A 389 4.48 -20.93 7.55
N ARG A 390 5.42 -21.42 6.75
CA ARG A 390 6.76 -21.83 7.16
C ARG A 390 7.78 -21.22 6.22
N LEU A 391 8.75 -20.51 6.77
CA LEU A 391 9.85 -19.94 5.99
C LEU A 391 10.93 -21.00 5.83
N MET A 392 11.37 -21.26 4.60
CA MET A 392 12.39 -22.26 4.31
C MET A 392 13.71 -21.56 4.00
N ARG A 393 14.80 -21.95 4.66
CA ARG A 393 16.16 -21.46 4.37
C ARG A 393 17.02 -22.55 3.72
N ALA A 394 18.07 -22.13 3.02
CA ALA A 394 19.08 -23.06 2.53
C ALA A 394 19.72 -23.84 3.68
N CYS A 395 19.93 -25.14 3.48
CA CYS A 395 20.73 -25.96 4.38
C CYS A 395 22.22 -25.65 4.20
N LEU A 396 22.92 -25.57 5.32
CA LEU A 396 24.35 -25.32 5.41
C LEU A 396 25.08 -26.59 5.82
N SER A 397 26.39 -26.64 5.60
CA SER A 397 27.20 -27.84 5.86
C SER A 397 27.25 -28.28 7.34
N GLN A 398 26.96 -27.37 8.24
CA GLN A 398 26.94 -27.54 9.69
C GLN A 398 25.56 -27.98 10.22
N ASP A 399 24.52 -27.94 9.38
CA ASP A 399 23.19 -28.37 9.76
C ASP A 399 23.10 -29.92 9.87
N ASP A 400 22.15 -30.42 10.66
CA ASP A 400 21.89 -31.86 10.71
C ASP A 400 21.20 -32.29 9.40
N ALA A 401 21.81 -33.23 8.69
CA ALA A 401 21.25 -33.76 7.45
C ALA A 401 19.87 -34.43 7.63
N ALA A 402 19.49 -34.79 8.87
CA ALA A 402 18.16 -35.30 9.18
C ALA A 402 17.05 -34.22 9.10
N ASP A 403 17.42 -32.94 9.26
CA ASP A 403 16.50 -31.80 9.24
C ASP A 403 16.42 -31.14 7.85
N CYS A 404 17.29 -31.56 6.93
CA CYS A 404 17.35 -31.07 5.55
C CYS A 404 16.51 -31.90 4.58
N THR A 405 15.83 -31.21 3.67
CA THR A 405 15.02 -31.80 2.60
C THR A 405 15.43 -31.23 1.25
N ALA A 406 15.23 -31.99 0.17
CA ALA A 406 15.57 -31.51 -1.16
C ALA A 406 14.68 -30.32 -1.56
N ILE A 407 15.28 -29.28 -2.13
CA ILE A 407 14.54 -28.13 -2.65
C ILE A 407 13.65 -28.60 -3.82
N PRO A 408 12.33 -28.35 -3.80
CA PRO A 408 11.45 -28.60 -4.94
C PRO A 408 11.89 -27.79 -6.16
N ASN A 409 11.79 -28.34 -7.38
CA ASN A 409 12.09 -27.60 -8.62
C ASN A 409 13.39 -26.73 -8.56
N PRO A 410 14.56 -27.33 -8.27
CA PRO A 410 15.80 -26.56 -8.05
C PRO A 410 16.20 -25.70 -9.27
N ASP A 411 15.85 -26.12 -10.48
CA ASP A 411 16.14 -25.36 -11.72
C ASP A 411 15.57 -23.93 -11.71
N ILE A 412 14.50 -23.66 -10.95
CA ILE A 412 13.90 -22.32 -10.80
C ILE A 412 14.13 -21.73 -9.40
N GLU A 413 14.15 -22.55 -8.35
CA GLU A 413 14.34 -22.07 -6.96
C GLU A 413 15.78 -21.62 -6.68
N THR A 414 16.78 -22.23 -7.35
CA THR A 414 18.21 -21.89 -7.24
C THR A 414 18.77 -21.43 -8.58
N ALA A 415 17.99 -20.68 -9.36
CA ALA A 415 18.36 -20.26 -10.70
C ALA A 415 19.69 -19.49 -10.74
N ASP A 416 20.57 -19.83 -11.69
CA ASP A 416 21.93 -19.27 -11.82
C ASP A 416 21.95 -17.75 -12.06
N ASP A 417 20.86 -17.18 -12.55
CA ASP A 417 20.72 -15.74 -12.80
C ASP A 417 20.30 -14.93 -11.56
N GLY A 418 20.10 -15.61 -10.41
CA GLY A 418 19.65 -15.00 -9.16
C GLY A 418 18.16 -14.68 -9.10
N SER A 419 17.36 -15.15 -10.07
CA SER A 419 15.91 -14.95 -10.05
C SER A 419 15.17 -15.87 -9.07
N GLY A 420 15.81 -16.95 -8.61
CA GLY A 420 15.26 -17.91 -7.66
C GLY A 420 15.08 -17.36 -6.23
N ASN A 421 14.62 -18.22 -5.33
CA ASN A 421 14.42 -17.87 -3.91
C ASN A 421 15.70 -18.06 -3.09
N TYR A 422 16.61 -18.92 -3.56
CA TYR A 422 17.87 -19.21 -2.93
C TYR A 422 19.04 -18.75 -3.80
N PRO A 423 20.17 -18.34 -3.20
CA PRO A 423 21.42 -18.21 -3.93
C PRO A 423 21.77 -19.58 -4.56
N PRO A 424 22.28 -19.63 -5.82
CA PRO A 424 22.68 -20.89 -6.44
C PRO A 424 23.85 -21.56 -5.68
N GLU A 425 24.71 -20.75 -5.07
CA GLU A 425 25.82 -21.21 -4.23
C GLU A 425 25.98 -20.33 -2.99
N ILE A 426 26.36 -20.94 -1.87
CA ILE A 426 26.83 -20.25 -0.65
C ILE A 426 28.26 -20.76 -0.39
N ASN A 427 29.24 -19.85 -0.36
CA ASN A 427 30.67 -20.16 -0.23
C ASN A 427 31.16 -21.28 -1.17
N SER A 428 30.81 -21.17 -2.47
CA SER A 428 31.17 -22.15 -3.51
C SER A 428 30.60 -23.56 -3.28
N LYS A 429 29.60 -23.72 -2.41
CA LYS A 429 28.82 -24.95 -2.24
C LYS A 429 27.46 -24.73 -2.89
N SER A 430 27.07 -25.63 -3.79
CA SER A 430 25.76 -25.59 -4.43
C SER A 430 24.65 -25.78 -3.40
N VAL A 431 23.62 -24.95 -3.48
CA VAL A 431 22.42 -25.06 -2.65
C VAL A 431 21.47 -26.04 -3.29
N THR A 432 21.18 -27.16 -2.61
CA THR A 432 20.27 -28.21 -3.12
C THR A 432 19.25 -28.69 -2.11
N GLU A 433 19.41 -28.29 -0.85
CA GLU A 433 18.60 -28.71 0.28
C GLU A 433 18.16 -27.50 1.11
N GLU A 434 17.01 -27.61 1.74
CA GLU A 434 16.38 -26.59 2.56
C GLU A 434 15.86 -27.20 3.87
N GLN A 435 15.65 -26.32 4.86
CA GLN A 435 15.03 -26.66 6.13
C GLN A 435 14.16 -25.50 6.63
N PRO A 436 13.24 -25.76 7.58
CA PRO A 436 12.49 -24.69 8.24
C PRO A 436 13.41 -23.70 8.94
N ARG A 437 13.13 -22.41 8.78
CA ARG A 437 13.86 -21.31 9.40
C ARG A 437 13.12 -20.84 10.64
N ALA A 438 13.65 -21.17 11.81
CA ALA A 438 13.22 -20.52 13.05
C ALA A 438 13.58 -19.02 13.02
N ASP A 439 12.71 -18.18 13.55
CA ASP A 439 13.00 -16.77 13.77
C ASP A 439 13.95 -16.54 14.96
N TYR A 440 14.30 -15.28 15.21
CA TYR A 440 15.16 -14.88 16.33
C TYR A 440 14.65 -15.37 17.70
N TYR A 441 13.33 -15.51 17.87
CA TYR A 441 12.69 -15.94 19.12
C TYR A 441 12.43 -17.46 19.18
N GLY A 442 12.74 -18.20 18.12
CA GLY A 442 12.66 -19.65 18.04
C GLY A 442 11.40 -20.21 17.37
N SER A 443 10.60 -19.37 16.72
CA SER A 443 9.35 -19.78 16.05
C SER A 443 9.59 -20.09 14.57
N ALA A 444 9.26 -21.31 14.14
CA ALA A 444 9.47 -21.78 12.78
C ALA A 444 8.20 -21.79 11.91
N VAL A 445 7.04 -21.60 12.52
CA VAL A 445 5.73 -21.67 11.87
C VAL A 445 4.84 -20.58 12.44
N PHE A 446 4.01 -19.99 11.59
CA PHE A 446 2.99 -19.02 11.99
C PHE A 446 1.73 -19.20 11.16
N CYS A 447 0.62 -18.69 11.67
CA CYS A 447 -0.68 -18.85 11.05
C CYS A 447 -1.25 -17.49 10.63
N LEU A 448 -1.89 -17.47 9.45
CA LEU A 448 -2.53 -16.32 8.85
C LEU A 448 -4.02 -16.56 8.64
N ASP A 449 -4.82 -15.51 8.76
CA ASP A 449 -6.24 -15.50 8.41
C ASP A 449 -6.62 -14.22 7.65
N VAL A 450 -7.69 -14.27 6.85
CA VAL A 450 -8.14 -13.15 6.00
C VAL A 450 -9.50 -12.68 6.47
N ILE A 451 -9.63 -11.37 6.69
CA ILE A 451 -10.92 -10.78 7.07
C ILE A 451 -11.81 -10.62 5.83
N SER A 452 -12.89 -11.39 5.75
CA SER A 452 -13.86 -11.36 4.64
C SER A 452 -15.16 -10.61 4.93
N ASP A 453 -15.35 -10.08 6.14
CA ASP A 453 -16.54 -9.26 6.43
C ASP A 453 -16.49 -7.94 5.65
N ILE A 454 -17.26 -7.86 4.56
CA ILE A 454 -17.37 -6.68 3.69
C ILE A 454 -17.87 -5.41 4.42
N SER A 455 -18.48 -5.55 5.60
CA SER A 455 -18.88 -4.40 6.42
C SER A 455 -17.76 -3.90 7.33
N SER A 456 -16.65 -4.63 7.43
CA SER A 456 -15.50 -4.28 8.25
C SER A 456 -14.56 -3.31 7.53
N PRO A 457 -13.98 -2.31 8.23
CA PRO A 457 -12.87 -1.52 7.70
C PRO A 457 -11.60 -2.35 7.44
N ASP A 458 -11.53 -3.54 8.04
CA ASP A 458 -10.42 -4.49 7.86
C ASP A 458 -10.67 -5.47 6.69
N TYR A 459 -11.67 -5.22 5.84
CA TYR A 459 -11.97 -6.11 4.72
C TYR A 459 -10.76 -6.36 3.81
N GLY A 460 -10.40 -7.63 3.63
CA GLY A 460 -9.22 -8.10 2.89
C GLY A 460 -7.87 -7.86 3.58
N VAL A 461 -7.87 -7.41 4.85
CA VAL A 461 -6.68 -7.39 5.71
C VAL A 461 -6.33 -8.82 6.13
N ILE A 462 -5.03 -9.12 6.14
CA ILE A 462 -4.47 -10.39 6.56
C ILE A 462 -3.94 -10.24 7.99
N MET A 463 -4.41 -11.12 8.86
CA MET A 463 -4.09 -11.16 10.28
C MET A 463 -3.11 -12.30 10.56
N ALA A 464 -2.06 -12.04 11.32
CA ALA A 464 -1.20 -13.06 11.90
C ALA A 464 -1.63 -13.39 13.33
N GLY A 465 -1.49 -14.65 13.72
CA GLY A 465 -1.61 -15.07 15.10
C GLY A 465 -0.35 -14.80 15.93
N PRO A 466 -0.31 -15.23 17.20
CA PRO A 466 0.80 -14.93 18.09
C PRO A 466 2.06 -15.71 17.74
N ALA A 467 3.19 -15.28 18.32
CA ALA A 467 4.48 -15.90 18.08
C ALA A 467 4.56 -17.41 18.39
N ASP A 468 3.60 -17.98 19.12
CA ASP A 468 3.55 -19.43 19.38
C ASP A 468 3.09 -20.28 18.16
N GLY A 469 2.70 -19.61 17.07
CA GLY A 469 2.29 -20.24 15.82
C GLY A 469 0.80 -20.60 15.74
N SER A 470 0.02 -20.30 16.78
CA SER A 470 -1.44 -20.47 16.73
C SER A 470 -2.10 -19.46 15.79
N CYS A 471 -3.31 -19.78 15.34
CA CYS A 471 -4.08 -18.93 14.43
C CYS A 471 -4.77 -17.76 15.14
N PRO A 472 -5.02 -16.65 14.42
CA PRO A 472 -5.88 -15.57 14.89
C PRO A 472 -7.20 -16.11 15.45
N ASP A 473 -7.49 -15.85 16.73
CA ASP A 473 -8.73 -16.31 17.39
C ASP A 473 -9.53 -15.17 18.02
N SER A 474 -8.90 -14.00 18.17
CA SER A 474 -9.44 -12.84 18.87
C SER A 474 -8.59 -11.59 18.57
N ALA A 475 -9.20 -10.41 18.66
CA ALA A 475 -8.49 -9.14 18.44
C ALA A 475 -7.30 -8.90 19.40
N ALA A 476 -7.24 -9.60 20.54
CA ALA A 476 -6.13 -9.47 21.49
C ALA A 476 -4.88 -10.27 21.06
N ASN A 477 -5.06 -11.31 20.25
CA ASN A 477 -4.00 -12.21 19.76
C ASN A 477 -3.95 -12.22 18.23
N SER A 478 -4.34 -11.12 17.59
CA SER A 478 -4.33 -11.00 16.13
C SER A 478 -3.71 -9.69 15.73
N TRP A 479 -2.75 -9.74 14.80
CA TRP A 479 -2.03 -8.56 14.33
C TRP A 479 -2.22 -8.42 12.83
N ALA A 480 -2.63 -7.24 12.38
CA ALA A 480 -2.68 -6.94 10.96
C ALA A 480 -1.25 -6.88 10.41
N VAL A 481 -0.94 -7.72 9.42
CA VAL A 481 0.42 -7.87 8.86
C VAL A 481 0.45 -7.75 7.34
N GLY A 482 -0.70 -7.62 6.68
CA GLY A 482 -0.76 -7.52 5.23
C GLY A 482 -2.16 -7.36 4.71
N PHE A 483 -2.34 -7.44 3.41
CA PHE A 483 -3.65 -7.39 2.77
C PHE A 483 -3.64 -8.05 1.39
N VAL A 484 -4.83 -8.30 0.86
CA VAL A 484 -5.02 -8.76 -0.51
C VAL A 484 -4.89 -7.56 -1.45
N THR A 485 -3.82 -7.53 -2.23
CA THR A 485 -3.49 -6.39 -3.11
C THR A 485 -4.31 -6.41 -4.39
N ARG A 486 -4.60 -7.62 -4.91
CA ARG A 486 -5.33 -7.79 -6.16
C ARG A 486 -5.97 -9.16 -6.25
N THR A 487 -7.15 -9.24 -6.84
CA THR A 487 -7.80 -10.51 -7.20
C THR A 487 -7.78 -10.70 -8.71
N LEU A 488 -7.68 -11.96 -9.14
CA LEU A 488 -7.70 -12.35 -10.55
C LEU A 488 -8.75 -13.44 -10.75
N THR A 489 -9.91 -13.05 -11.28
CA THR A 489 -11.09 -13.90 -11.46
C THR A 489 -10.89 -14.99 -12.52
N ASP A 490 -10.22 -14.68 -13.64
CA ASP A 490 -9.96 -15.62 -14.74
C ASP A 490 -9.18 -16.87 -14.31
N SER A 491 -8.42 -16.73 -13.24
CA SER A 491 -7.46 -17.71 -12.72
C SER A 491 -7.70 -18.02 -11.24
N ASN A 492 -8.85 -17.60 -10.70
CA ASN A 492 -9.27 -17.81 -9.33
C ASN A 492 -8.11 -17.72 -8.30
N SER A 493 -7.54 -16.53 -8.15
CA SER A 493 -6.32 -16.35 -7.36
C SER A 493 -6.23 -14.94 -6.79
N ALA A 494 -5.43 -14.79 -5.73
CA ALA A 494 -5.27 -13.53 -5.02
C ALA A 494 -3.80 -13.19 -4.78
N ASN A 495 -3.38 -11.99 -5.15
CA ASN A 495 -2.09 -11.45 -4.75
C ASN A 495 -2.18 -10.93 -3.32
N ILE A 496 -1.16 -11.23 -2.51
CA ILE A 496 -1.02 -10.76 -1.15
C ILE A 496 0.34 -10.11 -0.95
N SER A 497 0.38 -9.06 -0.12
CA SER A 497 1.62 -8.46 0.38
C SER A 497 1.58 -8.46 1.90
N LEU A 498 2.64 -8.98 2.52
CA LEU A 498 2.78 -9.16 3.96
C LEU A 498 4.05 -8.47 4.43
N LEU A 499 3.94 -7.65 5.48
CA LEU A 499 5.07 -7.15 6.25
C LEU A 499 4.83 -7.45 7.74
N LEU A 500 5.58 -8.41 8.28
CA LEU A 500 5.46 -8.86 9.66
C LEU A 500 6.14 -7.86 10.61
N ALA A 501 5.58 -6.67 10.77
CA ALA A 501 6.09 -5.66 11.70
C ALA A 501 4.96 -4.83 12.34
N PRO A 502 4.07 -5.48 13.10
CA PRO A 502 2.86 -4.81 13.59
C PRO A 502 3.15 -3.80 14.71
N ASP A 503 4.19 -4.02 15.50
CA ASP A 503 4.63 -3.11 16.57
C ASP A 503 6.14 -3.14 16.79
N ALA A 504 6.81 -2.03 16.51
CA ALA A 504 8.23 -1.84 16.79
C ALA A 504 8.60 -2.06 18.28
N ALA A 505 7.69 -1.76 19.22
CA ALA A 505 7.99 -1.87 20.65
C ALA A 505 7.95 -3.31 21.17
N GLN A 506 7.37 -4.24 20.41
CA GLN A 506 7.15 -5.63 20.82
C GLN A 506 7.45 -6.60 19.66
N PRO A 507 8.70 -6.73 19.21
CA PRO A 507 9.06 -7.61 18.10
C PRO A 507 8.81 -9.10 18.34
N ASP A 508 8.51 -9.51 19.58
CA ASP A 508 8.27 -10.89 20.00
C ASP A 508 6.78 -11.28 20.04
N VAL A 509 5.84 -10.38 19.71
CA VAL A 509 4.40 -10.69 19.76
C VAL A 509 3.91 -11.50 18.57
N THR A 510 4.55 -11.32 17.42
CA THR A 510 4.33 -12.11 16.20
C THR A 510 5.60 -12.83 15.81
N ALA A 511 5.47 -14.03 15.28
CA ALA A 511 6.62 -14.75 14.74
C ALA A 511 7.14 -14.06 13.47
N ASN A 512 8.44 -14.22 13.21
CA ASN A 512 9.11 -13.75 11.99
C ASN A 512 9.04 -12.23 11.81
N PHE A 513 9.17 -11.46 12.91
CA PHE A 513 9.22 -10.00 12.85
C PHE A 513 10.27 -9.51 11.85
N GLY A 514 9.92 -8.52 11.03
CA GLY A 514 10.79 -7.94 10.00
C GLY A 514 10.81 -8.68 8.66
N VAL A 515 10.05 -9.77 8.53
CA VAL A 515 9.94 -10.51 7.28
C VAL A 515 8.91 -9.87 6.35
N THR A 516 9.27 -9.75 5.07
CA THR A 516 8.34 -9.46 3.99
C THR A 516 8.08 -10.69 3.12
N ILE A 517 6.83 -10.85 2.69
CA ILE A 517 6.41 -11.85 1.72
C ILE A 517 5.47 -11.20 0.69
N GLU A 518 5.74 -11.44 -0.58
CA GLU A 518 4.82 -11.08 -1.67
C GLU A 518 4.59 -12.29 -2.56
N GLY A 519 3.33 -12.58 -2.84
CA GLY A 519 2.97 -13.77 -3.57
C GLY A 519 1.55 -13.74 -4.10
N ARG A 520 1.22 -14.77 -4.86
CA ARG A 520 -0.09 -15.03 -5.41
C ARG A 520 -0.54 -16.40 -4.95
N VAL A 521 -1.65 -16.41 -4.23
CA VAL A 521 -2.31 -17.60 -3.71
C VAL A 521 -3.14 -18.23 -4.81
N ASP A 522 -2.91 -19.51 -5.07
CA ASP A 522 -3.66 -20.30 -6.05
C ASP A 522 -4.88 -20.95 -5.37
N LEU A 523 -6.10 -20.49 -5.67
CA LEU A 523 -7.32 -21.06 -5.09
C LEU A 523 -7.87 -22.25 -5.91
N ASP A 524 -7.29 -22.55 -7.07
CA ASP A 524 -7.67 -23.72 -7.87
C ASP A 524 -7.05 -25.02 -7.33
N ASP A 525 -5.94 -24.93 -6.59
CA ASP A 525 -5.34 -26.04 -5.88
C ASP A 525 -5.99 -26.26 -4.49
N ALA A 526 -6.25 -27.51 -4.15
CA ALA A 526 -6.93 -27.90 -2.91
C ALA A 526 -6.13 -27.58 -1.63
N CYS A 527 -4.81 -27.41 -1.73
CA CYS A 527 -3.93 -27.02 -0.64
C CYS A 527 -3.57 -25.53 -0.65
N THR A 528 -4.03 -24.80 -1.67
CA THR A 528 -3.96 -23.34 -1.75
C THR A 528 -2.53 -22.79 -1.57
N PRO A 529 -1.55 -23.25 -2.36
CA PRO A 529 -0.16 -22.81 -2.25
C PRO A 529 -0.01 -21.35 -2.71
N MET A 530 1.11 -20.75 -2.32
CA MET A 530 1.47 -19.40 -2.72
C MET A 530 2.74 -19.37 -3.57
N TYR A 531 2.65 -18.76 -4.74
CA TYR A 531 3.74 -18.64 -5.70
C TYR A 531 4.16 -17.19 -5.91
N ARG A 532 5.33 -16.98 -6.49
CA ARG A 532 5.87 -15.64 -6.75
C ARG A 532 5.06 -14.94 -7.85
N THR A 533 4.84 -13.64 -7.68
CA THR A 533 4.22 -12.80 -8.71
C THR A 533 5.18 -12.57 -9.90
N GLY A 534 4.65 -12.27 -11.08
CA GLY A 534 5.42 -12.05 -12.32
C GLY A 534 5.03 -12.98 -13.47
N ASP A 535 5.50 -12.67 -14.68
CA ASP A 535 4.93 -13.17 -15.95
C ASP A 535 4.67 -14.68 -16.00
N ASN A 536 5.66 -15.52 -15.68
CA ASN A 536 5.50 -16.98 -15.70
C ASN A 536 5.67 -17.66 -14.33
N ASN A 537 6.10 -16.92 -13.29
CA ASN A 537 6.51 -17.51 -12.01
C ASN A 537 5.39 -18.32 -11.33
N PHE A 538 4.15 -17.79 -11.40
CA PHE A 538 2.97 -18.44 -10.85
C PHE A 538 2.69 -19.77 -11.55
N ASP A 539 2.66 -19.76 -12.89
CA ASP A 539 2.37 -20.94 -13.70
C ASP A 539 3.50 -22.00 -13.63
N GLU A 540 4.74 -21.55 -13.41
CA GLU A 540 5.92 -22.41 -13.22
C GLU A 540 6.01 -22.98 -11.79
N GLY A 541 5.17 -22.51 -10.85
CA GLY A 541 5.13 -22.98 -9.48
C GLY A 541 6.37 -22.57 -8.66
N LEU A 542 7.02 -21.46 -9.00
CA LEU A 542 8.09 -20.88 -8.18
C LEU A 542 7.47 -20.35 -6.88
N ARG A 543 7.84 -20.91 -5.73
CA ARG A 543 7.27 -20.49 -4.44
C ARG A 543 7.51 -19.00 -4.20
N ALA A 544 6.64 -18.38 -3.42
CA ALA A 544 6.87 -17.00 -3.01
C ALA A 544 8.19 -16.84 -2.24
N LEU A 545 8.84 -15.69 -2.41
CA LEU A 545 10.07 -15.32 -1.72
C LEU A 545 9.72 -14.68 -0.37
N TRP A 546 10.48 -15.01 0.67
CA TRP A 546 10.57 -14.19 1.88
C TRP A 546 11.92 -13.50 1.97
N VAL A 547 11.93 -12.29 2.54
CA VAL A 547 13.14 -11.51 2.84
C VAL A 547 13.05 -11.00 4.27
N ASP A 548 14.12 -11.15 5.06
CA ASP A 548 14.17 -10.74 6.46
C ASP A 548 15.08 -9.52 6.68
N GLY A 549 14.49 -8.41 7.13
CA GLY A 549 15.22 -7.18 7.45
C GLY A 549 15.65 -7.04 8.92
N TYR A 550 15.25 -7.96 9.79
CA TYR A 550 15.45 -7.89 11.24
C TYR A 550 16.42 -8.95 11.77
N TYR A 551 16.11 -10.23 11.58
CA TYR A 551 16.88 -11.31 12.22
C TYR A 551 18.36 -11.33 11.77
N PRO A 552 18.70 -11.29 10.46
CA PRO A 552 20.09 -11.26 10.04
C PRO A 552 20.85 -10.05 10.61
N TYR A 553 20.19 -8.90 10.67
CA TYR A 553 20.80 -7.65 11.14
C TYR A 553 21.12 -7.69 12.63
N ILE A 554 20.15 -8.08 13.47
CA ILE A 554 20.34 -8.19 14.92
C ILE A 554 21.39 -9.26 15.22
N GLN A 555 21.31 -10.42 14.55
CA GLN A 555 22.25 -11.51 14.77
C GLN A 555 23.70 -11.12 14.41
N GLN A 556 23.89 -10.41 13.29
CA GLN A 556 25.19 -9.89 12.89
C GLN A 556 25.75 -8.93 13.96
N LYS A 557 24.95 -7.97 14.43
CA LYS A 557 25.38 -7.01 15.46
C LYS A 557 25.81 -7.72 16.74
N GLU A 558 25.04 -8.71 17.19
CA GLU A 558 25.36 -9.49 18.39
C GLU A 558 26.67 -10.28 18.24
N TRP A 559 26.87 -10.96 17.10
CA TRP A 559 28.10 -11.72 16.88
C TRP A 559 29.33 -10.82 16.76
N VAL A 560 29.23 -9.70 16.05
CA VAL A 560 30.31 -8.72 15.95
C VAL A 560 30.65 -8.12 17.32
N ALA A 561 29.65 -7.81 18.15
CA ALA A 561 29.85 -7.30 19.50
C ALA A 561 30.47 -8.34 20.45
N ALA A 562 30.25 -9.63 20.20
CA ALA A 562 30.80 -10.73 21.00
C ALA A 562 32.27 -11.06 20.64
N LEU A 563 32.77 -10.58 19.50
CA LEU A 563 34.17 -10.78 19.11
C LEU A 563 35.13 -10.09 20.09
N PRO A 564 36.33 -10.66 20.34
CA PRO A 564 37.37 -9.99 21.10
C PRO A 564 37.70 -8.62 20.49
N ALA A 565 38.00 -7.63 21.34
CA ALA A 565 38.45 -6.33 20.85
C ALA A 565 39.67 -6.49 19.93
N PRO A 566 39.73 -5.75 18.81
CA PRO A 566 40.89 -5.76 17.92
C PRO A 566 42.20 -5.46 18.64
N ALA A 567 43.29 -5.99 18.10
CA ALA A 567 44.62 -5.76 18.67
C ALA A 567 45.09 -4.31 18.49
N ASP A 568 44.64 -3.66 17.43
CA ASP A 568 44.80 -2.22 17.20
C ASP A 568 43.58 -1.49 17.78
N PRO A 569 43.76 -0.56 18.74
CA PRO A 569 42.64 0.22 19.30
C PRO A 569 41.96 1.15 18.29
N ASP A 570 42.55 1.37 17.13
CA ASP A 570 41.97 2.18 16.05
C ASP A 570 41.14 1.32 15.06
N GLU A 571 41.09 -0.01 15.23
CA GLU A 571 40.27 -0.93 14.42
C GLU A 571 38.94 -1.28 15.13
N THR A 572 37.91 -1.57 14.33
CA THR A 572 36.61 -2.06 14.81
C THR A 572 36.26 -3.39 14.17
N ASN A 573 35.76 -4.33 14.98
CA ASN A 573 35.23 -5.59 14.48
C ASN A 573 34.08 -5.33 13.50
N ASN A 574 34.01 -6.11 12.43
CA ASN A 574 33.01 -6.01 11.39
C ASN A 574 32.62 -7.40 10.86
N LEU A 575 31.73 -7.45 9.86
CA LEU A 575 31.24 -8.70 9.26
C LEU A 575 32.37 -9.62 8.77
N SER A 576 33.45 -9.06 8.24
CA SER A 576 34.56 -9.87 7.70
C SER A 576 35.40 -10.56 8.78
N ASP A 577 35.24 -10.17 10.05
CA ASP A 577 35.90 -10.79 11.19
C ASP A 577 35.13 -12.00 11.76
N LEU A 578 33.88 -12.20 11.32
CA LEU A 578 33.08 -13.39 11.67
C LEU A 578 33.63 -14.64 11.01
N THR A 579 33.36 -15.80 11.62
CA THR A 579 33.71 -17.10 11.02
C THR A 579 32.94 -17.34 9.72
N GLU A 580 33.48 -18.21 8.87
CA GLU A 580 32.82 -18.60 7.62
C GLU A 580 31.42 -19.15 7.87
N ASP A 581 31.25 -20.02 8.88
CA ASP A 581 29.96 -20.62 9.25
C ASP A 581 28.92 -19.55 9.69
N GLU A 582 29.35 -18.51 10.41
CA GLU A 582 28.49 -17.39 10.80
C GLU A 582 28.09 -16.55 9.59
N GLN A 583 29.02 -16.27 8.68
CA GLN A 583 28.72 -15.55 7.44
C GLN A 583 27.76 -16.35 6.53
N GLU A 584 27.95 -17.67 6.42
CA GLU A 584 27.01 -18.57 5.71
C GLU A 584 25.61 -18.53 6.33
N MET A 585 25.53 -18.54 7.67
CA MET A 585 24.25 -18.44 8.38
C MET A 585 23.54 -17.14 8.08
N LEU A 586 24.22 -15.98 8.15
CA LEU A 586 23.62 -14.68 7.84
C LEU A 586 23.02 -14.64 6.44
N VAL A 587 23.68 -15.25 5.45
CA VAL A 587 23.14 -15.37 4.09
C VAL A 587 21.90 -16.27 4.08
N ALA A 588 21.95 -17.45 4.71
CA ALA A 588 20.84 -18.39 4.71
C ALA A 588 19.58 -17.88 5.43
N ILE A 589 19.73 -17.06 6.48
CA ILE A 589 18.58 -16.51 7.22
C ILE A 589 18.04 -15.20 6.65
N SER A 590 18.63 -14.68 5.56
CA SER A 590 18.22 -13.41 4.94
C SER A 590 17.09 -13.54 3.92
N GLN A 591 16.99 -14.67 3.23
CA GLN A 591 15.95 -14.95 2.24
C GLN A 591 15.78 -16.45 1.98
N GLY A 592 14.65 -16.80 1.37
CA GLY A 592 14.36 -18.16 0.93
C GLY A 592 12.92 -18.32 0.44
N ALA A 593 12.46 -19.56 0.31
CA ALA A 593 11.11 -19.85 -0.17
C ALA A 593 10.07 -19.92 0.96
N VAL A 594 8.85 -19.54 0.64
CA VAL A 594 7.69 -19.64 1.54
C VAL A 594 6.97 -20.96 1.26
N GLN A 595 6.79 -21.75 2.31
CA GLN A 595 5.85 -22.86 2.33
C GLN A 595 4.53 -22.36 2.94
N PHE A 596 3.51 -22.19 2.10
CA PHE A 596 2.18 -21.68 2.44
C PHE A 596 1.14 -22.74 2.07
N PHE A 597 0.24 -23.07 2.99
CA PHE A 597 -0.82 -24.05 2.73
C PHE A 597 -2.01 -23.89 3.68
N ALA A 598 -3.18 -24.35 3.23
CA ALA A 598 -4.40 -24.37 4.03
C ALA A 598 -4.35 -25.43 5.16
N GLY A 599 -4.79 -25.03 6.36
CA GLY A 599 -4.93 -25.92 7.53
C GLY A 599 -3.69 -26.03 8.42
N ASP A 600 -3.78 -26.89 9.44
CA ASP A 600 -2.76 -27.03 10.50
C ASP A 600 -1.47 -27.73 10.01
N PRO A 601 -0.33 -27.50 10.70
CA PRO A 601 0.89 -28.29 10.51
C PRO A 601 0.63 -29.80 10.66
N GLY A 602 1.17 -30.60 9.75
CA GLY A 602 0.96 -32.05 9.70
C GLY A 602 -0.39 -32.49 9.12
N SER A 603 -1.21 -31.57 8.60
CA SER A 603 -2.41 -31.90 7.84
C SER A 603 -2.06 -32.52 6.47
N GLY A 604 -3.07 -33.00 5.74
CA GLY A 604 -2.88 -33.58 4.41
C GLY A 604 -2.31 -32.61 3.36
N CYS A 605 -2.31 -31.30 3.67
CA CYS A 605 -1.75 -30.25 2.85
C CYS A 605 -0.41 -29.72 3.36
N ASP A 606 0.20 -30.29 4.40
CA ASP A 606 1.56 -29.93 4.82
C ASP A 606 2.59 -30.71 3.98
N PRO A 607 3.40 -30.06 3.12
CA PRO A 607 4.47 -30.71 2.37
C PRO A 607 5.49 -31.51 3.19
N LEU A 608 5.61 -31.26 4.50
CA LEU A 608 6.50 -32.02 5.39
C LEU A 608 5.79 -33.15 6.14
N ALA A 609 4.48 -33.34 5.95
CA ALA A 609 3.76 -34.49 6.49
C ALA A 609 4.16 -35.79 5.73
N PRO A 610 4.32 -36.93 6.44
CA PRO A 610 4.81 -38.18 5.86
C PRO A 610 3.81 -38.97 5.01
#